data_AF-A0AAE1EF00-F1
#
_entry.id   AF-A0AAE1EF00-F1
#
_cell.length_a   1.000
_cell.length_b   1.000
_cell.length_c   1.000
_cell.angle_alpha   90.00
_cell.angle_beta   90.00
_cell.angle_gamma   90.00
#
_symmetry.space_group_name_H-M   'P 1'
#
loop_
_entity.id
_entity.type
_entity.pdbx_description
1 polymer ?
#
loop_
_entity_poly.entity_id
_entity_poly.type
_entity_poly.pdbx_seq_one_letter_code
_entity_poly.pdbx_strand_id
1 'polypeptide(L)'
;MAGIIESSPAHQSFSRYDIHVIIKFSVILGKDASCIHKDLVTVLRENAPSIQTVRKWVKAVSEGRDDMEDEPRPGRPVTACKHF
;
A
#
# COMPACT_ATOMS: atom_id res chain seq x y z
N MET A 1 34.43 19.27 12.15
CA MET A 1 34.08 17.84 11.96
C MET A 1 33.03 17.77 10.87
N ALA A 2 33.29 16.94 9.85
CA ALA A 2 32.66 16.99 8.54
C ALA A 2 31.13 16.93 8.59
N GLY A 3 30.49 17.89 7.91
CA GLY A 3 29.07 17.83 7.58
C GLY A 3 28.85 16.69 6.61
N ILE A 4 28.13 15.67 7.05
CA ILE A 4 27.51 14.70 6.15
C ILE A 4 26.26 15.37 5.65
N ILE A 5 26.33 15.80 4.40
CA ILE A 5 25.17 16.12 3.58
C ILE A 5 24.39 14.80 3.52
N GLU A 6 23.34 14.63 4.34
CA GLU A 6 22.30 13.67 4.00
C GLU A 6 21.72 14.17 2.68
N SER A 7 22.25 13.57 1.62
CA SER A 7 21.81 13.76 0.26
C SER A 7 20.36 13.33 0.27
N SER A 8 19.47 14.33 0.28
CA SER A 8 18.03 14.13 0.10
C SER A 8 17.86 13.09 -1.00
N PRO A 9 17.40 11.87 -0.68
CA PRO A 9 17.29 10.84 -1.68
C PRO A 9 16.31 11.40 -2.70
N ALA A 10 16.71 11.39 -3.98
CA ALA A 10 15.82 11.65 -5.09
C ALA A 10 14.46 11.03 -4.76
N HIS A 11 13.40 11.84 -4.74
CA HIS A 11 12.05 11.45 -4.31
C HIS A 11 11.69 10.11 -4.95
N GLN A 12 11.91 9.00 -4.23
CA GLN A 12 11.67 7.67 -4.75
C GLN A 12 10.15 7.55 -4.85
N SER A 13 9.66 7.51 -6.08
CA SER A 13 8.24 7.34 -6.34
C SER A 13 7.89 5.89 -6.09
N PHE A 14 7.29 5.59 -4.94
CA PHE A 14 6.78 4.27 -4.63
C PHE A 14 5.45 4.05 -5.35
N SER A 15 5.34 2.95 -6.09
CA SER A 15 4.08 2.53 -6.67
C SER A 15 3.15 1.98 -5.58
N ARG A 16 1.85 1.88 -5.89
CA ARG A 16 0.88 1.22 -4.99
C ARG A 16 1.28 -0.22 -4.68
N TYR A 17 1.91 -0.90 -5.63
CA TYR A 17 2.42 -2.25 -5.46
C TYR A 17 3.56 -2.30 -4.43
N ASP A 18 4.54 -1.39 -4.53
CA ASP A 18 5.66 -1.33 -3.57
C ASP A 18 5.16 -1.11 -2.14
N ILE A 19 4.17 -0.23 -1.97
CA ILE A 19 3.55 0.04 -0.67
C ILE A 19 2.90 -1.23 -0.10
N HIS A 20 2.18 -2.01 -0.91
CA HIS A 20 1.58 -3.27 -0.47
C HIS A 20 2.63 -4.31 -0.08
N VAL A 21 3.71 -4.45 -0.87
CA VAL A 21 4.81 -5.37 -0.56
C VAL A 21 5.47 -5.01 0.78
N ILE A 22 5.72 -3.71 1.03
CA ILE A 22 6.30 -3.24 2.30
C ILE A 22 5.38 -3.54 3.49
N ILE A 23 4.07 -3.33 3.33
CA ILE A 23 3.09 -3.65 4.38
C ILE A 23 3.07 -5.16 4.64
N LYS A 24 2.99 -5.99 3.59
CA LYS A 24 2.98 -7.46 3.70
C LYS A 24 4.24 -7.98 4.39
N PHE A 25 5.41 -7.52 3.96
CA PHE A 25 6.69 -7.86 4.60
C PHE A 25 6.69 -7.47 6.08
N SER A 26 6.22 -6.28 6.42
CA SER A 26 6.18 -5.80 7.80
C SER A 26 5.21 -6.57 8.69
N VAL A 27 4.09 -7.04 8.14
CA VAL A 27 3.13 -7.92 8.84
C VAL A 27 3.75 -9.28 9.11
N ILE A 28 4.47 -9.87 8.14
CA ILE A 28 5.19 -11.14 8.30
C ILE A 28 6.28 -11.01 9.38
N LEU A 29 6.91 -9.83 9.50
CA LEU A 29 7.82 -9.52 10.61
C LEU A 29 7.13 -9.34 11.97
N GLY A 30 5.80 -9.36 12.05
CA GLY A 30 5.05 -9.22 13.29
C GLY A 30 4.86 -7.78 13.76
N LYS A 31 5.04 -6.77 12.89
CA LYS A 31 4.82 -5.37 13.26
C LYS A 31 3.32 -5.03 13.31
N ASP A 32 2.92 -4.22 14.29
CA ASP A 32 1.57 -3.65 14.36
C ASP A 32 1.34 -2.60 13.26
N ALA A 33 0.08 -2.44 12.82
CA ALA A 33 -0.34 -1.46 11.82
C ALA A 33 0.12 -0.02 12.15
N SER A 34 0.14 0.34 13.44
CA SER A 34 0.56 1.67 13.89
C SER A 34 2.06 1.89 13.73
N CYS A 35 2.87 0.85 13.93
CA CYS A 35 4.31 0.90 13.68
C CYS A 35 4.59 1.02 12.18
N ILE A 36 3.91 0.21 11.37
CA ILE A 36 4.03 0.21 9.91
C ILE A 36 3.68 1.59 9.33
N HIS A 37 2.61 2.22 9.81
CA HIS A 37 2.24 3.56 9.34
C HIS A 37 3.29 4.62 9.70
N LYS A 38 3.89 4.56 10.90
CA LYS A 38 4.97 5.48 11.27
C LYS A 38 6.21 5.32 10.38
N ASP A 39 6.58 4.08 10.07
CA ASP A 39 7.68 3.78 9.16
C ASP A 39 7.37 4.33 7.76
N LEU A 40 6.17 4.07 7.24
CA LEU A 40 5.71 4.57 5.94
C LEU A 40 5.65 6.10 5.87
N VAL A 41 5.18 6.79 6.90
CA VAL A 41 5.18 8.27 6.95
C VAL A 41 6.59 8.84 7.04
N THR A 42 7.50 8.14 7.72
CA THR A 42 8.91 8.55 7.81
C THR A 42 9.59 8.49 6.45
N VAL A 43 9.32 7.43 5.68
CA VAL A 43 9.98 7.18 4.38
C VAL A 43 9.26 7.88 3.22
N LEU A 44 7.93 7.77 3.14
CA LEU A 44 7.11 8.23 2.00
C LEU A 44 6.58 9.66 2.17
N ARG A 45 6.62 10.21 3.40
CA ARG A 45 6.12 11.54 3.74
C ARG A 45 4.68 11.76 3.24
N GLU A 46 4.50 12.66 2.27
CA GLU A 46 3.23 13.04 1.67
C GLU A 46 2.59 11.95 0.79
N ASN A 47 3.38 10.99 0.29
CA ASN A 47 2.87 9.85 -0.49
C ASN A 47 2.49 8.65 0.39
N ALA A 48 2.56 8.78 1.72
CA ALA A 48 2.25 7.70 2.62
C ALA A 48 0.75 7.36 2.60
N PRO A 49 0.38 6.07 2.60
CA PRO A 49 -1.01 5.66 2.73
C PRO A 49 -1.55 6.03 4.12
N SER A 50 -2.86 6.29 4.18
CA SER A 50 -3.53 6.55 5.45
C SER A 50 -3.43 5.34 6.40
N ILE A 51 -3.46 5.60 7.71
CA ILE A 51 -3.52 4.53 8.73
C ILE A 51 -4.70 3.56 8.51
N GLN A 52 -5.83 4.04 7.99
CA GLN A 52 -6.99 3.20 7.70
C GLN A 52 -6.69 2.21 6.56
N THR A 53 -5.99 2.69 5.52
CA THR A 53 -5.52 1.85 4.41
C THR A 53 -4.54 0.79 4.92
N VAL A 54 -3.58 1.18 5.77
CA VAL A 54 -2.62 0.23 6.38
C VAL A 54 -3.36 -0.82 7.21
N ARG A 55 -4.31 -0.43 8.07
CA ARG A 55 -5.10 -1.40 8.86
C ARG A 55 -5.90 -2.37 8.00
N LYS A 56 -6.50 -1.89 6.91
CA LYS A 56 -7.23 -2.75 5.96
C LYS A 56 -6.31 -3.81 5.36
N TRP A 57 -5.10 -3.42 4.95
CA TRP A 57 -4.11 -4.35 4.39
C TRP A 57 -3.53 -5.30 5.42
N VAL A 58 -3.21 -4.82 6.62
CA VAL A 58 -2.76 -5.69 7.72
C VAL A 58 -3.81 -6.77 8.00
N LYS A 59 -5.09 -6.40 8.07
CA LYS A 59 -6.19 -7.37 8.23
C LYS A 59 -6.27 -8.35 7.05
N ALA A 60 -6.18 -7.87 5.81
CA ALA A 60 -6.23 -8.71 4.63
C ALA A 60 -5.09 -9.75 4.60
N VAL A 61 -3.86 -9.33 4.93
CA VAL A 61 -2.69 -10.22 5.01
C VAL A 61 -2.87 -11.24 6.13
N SER A 62 -3.37 -10.83 7.30
CA SER A 62 -3.69 -11.76 8.40
C SER A 62 -4.80 -12.75 8.06
N GLU A 63 -5.72 -12.40 7.16
CA GLU A 63 -6.76 -13.29 6.64
C GLU A 63 -6.25 -14.22 5.52
N GLY A 64 -4.97 -14.15 5.16
CA GLY A 64 -4.37 -14.99 4.13
C GLY A 64 -4.65 -14.54 2.70
N ARG A 65 -5.12 -13.30 2.50
CA ARG A 65 -5.21 -12.73 1.15
C ARG A 65 -3.82 -12.37 0.65
N ASP A 66 -3.38 -13.11 -0.38
CA ASP A 66 -2.09 -12.90 -1.04
C ASP A 66 -2.19 -11.94 -2.24
N ASP A 67 -3.41 -11.77 -2.78
CA ASP A 67 -3.65 -11.03 -4.00
C ASP A 67 -3.35 -9.54 -3.83
N MET A 68 -2.27 -9.10 -4.48
CA MET A 68 -1.85 -7.70 -4.56
C MET A 68 -2.60 -6.92 -5.65
N GLU A 69 -3.36 -7.62 -6.49
CA GLU A 69 -4.16 -7.04 -7.57
C GLU A 69 -5.58 -6.71 -7.08
N ASP A 70 -6.13 -5.61 -7.59
CA ASP A 70 -7.53 -5.25 -7.35
C ASP A 70 -8.39 -6.32 -8.05
N GLU A 71 -9.36 -6.92 -7.35
CA GLU A 71 -10.29 -7.87 -7.98
C GLU A 71 -10.94 -7.21 -9.20
N PRO A 72 -11.12 -7.95 -10.31
CA PRO A 72 -11.78 -7.42 -11.49
C PRO A 72 -13.17 -6.89 -11.09
N ARG A 73 -13.34 -5.57 -11.14
CA ARG A 73 -14.63 -4.95 -10.79
C ARG A 73 -15.66 -5.46 -11.80
N PRO A 74 -16.78 -6.05 -11.36
CA PRO A 74 -17.84 -6.43 -12.28
C PRO A 74 -18.26 -5.16 -13.03
N GLY A 75 -18.01 -5.13 -14.33
CA GLY A 75 -18.39 -4.01 -15.18
C GLY A 75 -19.90 -3.78 -15.10
N ARG A 76 -20.34 -2.56 -15.43
CA ARG A 76 -21.78 -2.29 -15.58
C ARG A 76 -22.35 -3.26 -16.62
N PRO A 77 -23.35 -4.10 -16.28
CA PRO A 77 -23.96 -4.97 -17.28
C PRO A 77 -24.56 -4.09 -18.38
N VAL A 78 -24.02 -4.21 -19.59
CA VAL A 78 -24.59 -3.56 -20.77
C VAL A 78 -25.76 -4.43 -21.19
N THR A 79 -26.95 -4.11 -20.68
CA THR A 79 -28.19 -4.70 -21.19
C THR A 79 -28.38 -4.18 -22.61
N ALA A 80 -27.87 -4.94 -23.60
CA ALA A 80 -28.23 -4.73 -24.98
C ALA A 80 -29.72 -5.08 -25.11
N CYS A 81 -30.60 -4.07 -25.09
CA CYS A 81 -31.97 -4.24 -25.54
C CYS A 81 -31.90 -4.65 -27.01
N LYS A 82 -31.98 -5.97 -27.28
CA LYS A 82 -32.24 -6.49 -28.61
C LYS A 82 -33.57 -5.88 -29.05
N HIS A 83 -33.51 -5.05 -30.08
CA HIS A 83 -34.69 -4.54 -30.77
C HIS A 83 -35.45 -5.75 -31.34
N PHE A 84 -36.74 -5.87 -31.01
CA PHE A 84 -37.68 -6.79 -31.65
C PHE A 84 -38.38 -6.06 -32.80
#